data_AF-A0A7I7LHU0-F1
#
_entry.id   AF-A0A7I7LHU0-F1
#
_cell.length_a   1.000
_cell.length_b   1.000
_cell.length_c   1.000
_cell.angle_alpha   90.00
_cell.angle_beta   90.00
_cell.angle_gamma   90.00
#
_symmetry.space_group_name_H-M   'P 1'
#
loop_
_entity.id
_entity.type
_entity.pdbx_description
1 polymer ?
#
loop_
_entity_poly.entity_id
_entity_poly.type
_entity_poly.pdbx_seq_one_letter_code
_entity_poly.pdbx_strand_id
1 'polypeptide(L)'
;MANFEDFFHPIRSYFYWEPHCFDIPVCWSLRSIFDAIDGVDVMTGDLQEILPEMERLDELLPQMVALMPKMTQTVRNMKAMALTMYATQKSMLDQMAAASDKTNAMGKAFDASMNDDSFYLPPEVFDNEDFQRAMKNFISPEGKSVRFIISHQNDPMTPEGMARTQAIKRAATEAIKGTPLEGSKVYLAGTAAVIKDINDGNNYDLLIAAIAALSLIFLIMLNITRSAIAALVIVGSVAASLGASVGLSVLLWQHLIGIELHWLVLSMSVIVLLAVGADYNPLLVSRLKEELHAGINTAIIRTVGATGSVATSAGLVFAFTMISMAVSDLTVIAQIGTTIGMGLLFDTFVVRALMTPSIAVLLGRWFWRPHQVRPRPIPQPWPSPTPSQPTTNLTTSTP
;
A
#
# COMPACT_ATOMS: atom_id res chain seq x y z
N MET A 1 -10.72 14.98 -114.82
CA MET A 1 -11.68 15.71 -113.96
C MET A 1 -11.37 17.21 -113.89
N ALA A 2 -10.10 17.64 -114.02
CA ALA A 2 -9.68 19.05 -113.98
C ALA A 2 -10.55 20.07 -114.76
N ASN A 3 -10.94 19.80 -116.02
CA ASN A 3 -11.75 20.76 -116.81
C ASN A 3 -13.21 20.90 -116.32
N PHE A 4 -13.75 19.92 -115.59
CA PHE A 4 -15.09 19.99 -115.01
C PHE A 4 -15.07 20.85 -113.74
N GLU A 5 -13.98 20.77 -112.98
CA GLU A 5 -13.80 21.45 -111.72
C GLU A 5 -13.63 22.96 -111.90
N ASP A 6 -12.83 23.39 -112.88
CA ASP A 6 -12.65 24.82 -113.21
C ASP A 6 -13.94 25.50 -113.71
N PHE A 7 -14.81 24.78 -114.44
CA PHE A 7 -16.06 25.34 -114.95
C PHE A 7 -17.10 25.55 -113.84
N PHE A 8 -17.17 24.62 -112.88
CA PHE A 8 -18.16 24.66 -111.79
C PHE A 8 -17.63 25.36 -110.53
N HIS A 9 -16.34 25.71 -110.47
CA HIS A 9 -15.73 26.40 -109.32
C HIS A 9 -16.46 27.71 -108.90
N PRO A 10 -16.88 28.61 -109.81
CA PRO A 10 -17.58 29.83 -109.41
C PRO A 10 -18.96 29.55 -108.80
N ILE A 11 -19.65 28.54 -109.34
CA ILE A 11 -20.98 28.10 -108.90
C ILE A 11 -20.87 27.41 -107.53
N ARG A 12 -19.85 26.57 -107.36
CA ARG A 12 -19.54 25.90 -106.09
C ARG A 12 -19.23 26.91 -104.99
N SER A 13 -18.36 27.89 -105.26
CA SER A 13 -18.02 28.98 -104.34
C SER A 13 -19.26 29.73 -103.81
N TYR A 14 -20.21 30.05 -104.69
CA TYR A 14 -21.45 30.75 -104.33
C TYR A 14 -22.28 29.96 -103.30
N PHE A 15 -22.40 28.64 -103.46
CA PHE A 15 -23.15 27.79 -102.53
C PHE A 15 -22.49 27.60 -101.16
N TYR A 16 -21.17 27.79 -101.05
CA TYR A 16 -20.48 27.77 -99.75
C TYR A 16 -20.47 29.13 -99.04
N TRP A 17 -20.64 30.23 -99.79
CA TRP A 17 -20.62 31.59 -99.25
C TRP A 17 -21.97 32.05 -98.68
N GLU A 18 -23.10 31.54 -99.18
CA GLU A 18 -24.44 31.93 -98.71
C GLU A 18 -24.80 31.27 -97.35
N PRO A 19 -24.98 32.04 -96.26
CA PRO A 19 -25.11 31.50 -94.91
C PRO A 19 -26.41 30.72 -94.65
N HIS A 20 -27.46 30.92 -95.45
CA HIS A 20 -28.76 30.27 -95.31
C HIS A 20 -28.96 29.07 -96.26
N CYS A 21 -27.90 28.60 -96.93
CA CYS A 21 -27.98 27.50 -97.90
C CYS A 21 -28.49 26.17 -97.30
N PHE A 22 -28.40 26.00 -95.98
CA PHE A 22 -28.92 24.82 -95.26
C PHE A 22 -30.46 24.78 -95.18
N ASP A 23 -31.14 25.93 -95.18
CA ASP A 23 -32.60 26.00 -95.03
C ASP A 23 -33.34 25.92 -96.37
N ILE A 24 -32.62 26.00 -97.50
CA ILE A 24 -33.17 25.90 -98.86
C ILE A 24 -32.86 24.50 -99.43
N PRO A 25 -33.87 23.63 -99.66
CA PRO A 25 -33.65 22.21 -99.98
C PRO A 25 -32.77 21.98 -101.23
N VAL A 26 -32.92 22.84 -102.24
CA VAL A 26 -32.17 22.75 -103.50
C VAL A 26 -30.70 23.09 -103.30
N CYS A 27 -30.40 24.11 -102.48
CA CYS A 27 -29.04 24.57 -102.21
C CYS A 27 -28.23 23.50 -101.45
N TRP A 28 -28.84 22.94 -100.40
CA TRP A 28 -28.25 21.86 -99.62
C TRP A 28 -27.98 20.60 -100.46
N SER A 29 -28.92 20.23 -101.34
CA SER A 29 -28.75 19.04 -102.20
C SER A 29 -27.56 19.16 -103.14
N LEU A 30 -27.37 20.32 -103.78
CA LEU A 30 -26.25 20.55 -104.70
C LEU A 30 -24.91 20.60 -103.96
N ARG A 31 -24.87 21.20 -102.76
CA ARG A 31 -23.66 21.20 -101.93
C ARG A 31 -23.26 19.78 -101.51
N SER A 32 -24.22 18.96 -101.08
CA SER A 32 -23.96 17.58 -100.65
C SER A 32 -23.36 16.70 -101.75
N ILE A 33 -23.71 16.97 -103.02
CA ILE A 33 -23.15 16.26 -104.18
C ILE A 33 -21.68 16.62 -104.38
N PHE A 34 -21.29 17.88 -104.18
CA PHE A 34 -19.90 18.30 -104.27
C PHE A 34 -19.06 17.80 -103.08
N ASP A 35 -19.59 17.81 -101.85
CA ASP A 35 -18.91 17.21 -100.69
C ASP A 35 -18.68 15.69 -100.87
N ALA A 36 -19.62 14.99 -101.52
CA ALA A 36 -19.46 13.57 -101.82
C ALA A 36 -18.38 13.27 -102.86
N ILE A 37 -18.10 14.20 -103.79
CA ILE A 37 -17.04 14.07 -104.79
C ILE A 37 -15.68 14.33 -104.14
N ASP A 38 -15.56 15.35 -103.29
CA ASP A 38 -14.33 15.62 -102.53
C ASP A 38 -13.95 14.44 -101.62
N GLY A 39 -14.92 13.75 -101.03
CA GLY A 39 -14.70 12.57 -100.19
C GLY A 39 -14.02 11.39 -100.90
N VAL A 40 -14.11 11.32 -102.23
CA VAL A 40 -13.50 10.24 -103.03
C VAL A 40 -12.00 10.49 -103.27
N ASP A 41 -11.57 11.75 -103.36
CA ASP A 41 -10.15 12.09 -103.53
C ASP A 41 -9.35 11.86 -102.23
N VAL A 42 -9.93 12.16 -101.05
CA VAL A 42 -9.25 11.91 -99.76
C VAL A 42 -9.07 10.42 -99.49
N MET A 43 -10.05 9.59 -99.89
CA MET A 43 -9.97 8.14 -99.71
C MET A 43 -8.91 7.48 -100.60
N THR A 44 -8.54 8.14 -101.71
CA THR A 44 -7.49 7.66 -102.63
C THR A 44 -6.09 8.06 -102.13
N GLY A 45 -5.97 9.18 -101.40
CA GLY A 45 -4.73 9.62 -100.75
C GLY A 45 -4.33 8.76 -99.55
N ASP A 46 -5.26 8.49 -98.62
CA ASP A 46 -4.97 7.71 -97.41
C ASP A 46 -4.60 6.24 -97.70
N LEU A 47 -5.13 5.67 -98.79
CA LEU A 47 -4.82 4.30 -99.19
C LEU A 47 -3.38 4.15 -99.71
N GLN A 48 -2.77 5.23 -100.23
CA GLN A 48 -1.38 5.21 -100.69
C GLN A 48 -0.36 5.34 -99.55
N GLU A 49 -0.76 5.88 -98.39
CA GLU A 49 0.12 6.08 -97.22
C GLU A 49 0.21 4.84 -96.31
N ILE A 50 -0.83 3.98 -96.28
CA ILE A 50 -0.89 2.79 -95.41
C ILE A 50 -0.16 1.56 -96.00
N LEU A 51 -0.06 1.49 -97.33
CA LEU A 51 0.60 0.37 -98.03
C LEU A 51 2.06 0.10 -97.60
N PRO A 52 2.94 1.11 -97.41
CA PRO A 52 4.31 0.86 -96.95
C PRO A 52 4.44 0.45 -95.48
N GLU A 53 3.45 0.70 -94.62
CA GLU A 53 3.48 0.25 -93.22
C GLU A 53 3.11 -1.23 -93.05
N MET A 54 2.22 -1.75 -93.92
CA MET A 54 1.85 -3.17 -93.93
C MET A 54 3.01 -4.07 -94.38
N GLU A 55 3.83 -3.64 -95.35
CA GLU A 55 5.04 -4.38 -95.76
C GLU A 55 6.08 -4.48 -94.63
N ARG A 56 6.20 -3.45 -93.78
CA ARG A 56 7.10 -3.46 -92.61
C ARG A 56 6.67 -4.43 -91.51
N LEU A 57 5.36 -4.67 -91.37
CA LEU A 57 4.83 -5.64 -90.42
C LEU A 57 5.16 -7.08 -90.85
N ASP A 58 5.11 -7.37 -92.14
CA ASP A 58 5.35 -8.70 -92.70
C ASP A 58 6.81 -9.16 -92.54
N GLU A 59 7.75 -8.21 -92.48
CA GLU A 59 9.18 -8.49 -92.24
C GLU A 59 9.51 -8.73 -90.75
N LEU A 60 8.76 -8.09 -89.83
CA LEU A 60 9.05 -8.10 -88.38
C LEU A 60 8.32 -9.21 -87.62
N LEU A 61 7.12 -9.61 -88.06
CA LEU A 61 6.31 -10.67 -87.43
C LEU A 61 7.03 -12.03 -87.33
N PRO A 62 7.73 -12.53 -88.37
CA PRO A 62 8.43 -13.81 -88.30
C PRO A 62 9.60 -13.80 -87.29
N GLN A 63 10.29 -12.66 -87.13
CA GLN A 63 11.41 -12.52 -86.20
C GLN A 63 10.96 -12.56 -84.74
N MET A 64 9.81 -11.96 -84.43
CA MET A 64 9.23 -12.02 -83.08
C MET A 64 8.73 -13.42 -82.73
N VAL A 65 8.13 -14.15 -83.70
CA VAL A 65 7.67 -15.53 -83.49
C VAL A 65 8.86 -16.48 -83.28
N ALA A 66 10.00 -16.27 -83.93
CA ALA A 66 11.20 -17.07 -83.73
C ALA A 66 11.84 -16.89 -82.33
N LEU A 67 11.60 -15.75 -81.66
CA LEU A 67 12.14 -15.44 -80.33
C LEU A 67 11.24 -15.92 -79.17
N MET A 68 9.94 -16.14 -79.42
CA MET A 68 8.99 -16.61 -78.39
C MET A 68 9.41 -17.91 -77.67
N PRO A 69 9.87 -18.97 -78.36
CA PRO A 69 10.28 -20.23 -77.71
C PRO A 69 11.39 -20.01 -76.68
N LYS A 70 12.35 -19.13 -77.00
CA LYS A 70 13.49 -18.82 -76.15
C LYS A 70 13.05 -18.08 -74.88
N MET A 71 12.15 -17.11 -74.99
CA MET A 71 11.58 -16.43 -73.81
C MET A 71 10.78 -17.39 -72.93
N THR A 72 9.97 -18.27 -73.50
CA THR A 72 9.23 -19.26 -72.69
C THR A 72 10.14 -20.24 -71.95
N GLN A 73 11.27 -20.64 -72.57
CA GLN A 73 12.23 -21.52 -71.92
C GLN A 73 12.92 -20.81 -70.76
N THR A 74 13.31 -19.54 -70.93
CA THR A 74 13.91 -18.73 -69.86
C THR A 74 12.96 -18.56 -68.68
N VAL A 75 11.67 -18.28 -68.92
CA VAL A 75 10.66 -18.15 -67.86
C VAL A 75 10.42 -19.49 -67.14
N ARG A 76 10.42 -20.62 -67.85
CA ARG A 76 10.32 -21.95 -67.20
C ARG A 76 11.53 -22.24 -66.33
N ASN A 77 12.73 -21.93 -66.81
CA ASN A 77 13.97 -22.14 -66.05
C ASN A 77 13.99 -21.25 -64.80
N MET A 78 13.56 -20.00 -64.91
CA MET A 78 13.48 -19.07 -63.79
C MET A 78 12.43 -19.52 -62.76
N LYS A 79 11.27 -20.04 -63.20
CA LYS A 79 10.27 -20.66 -62.31
C LYS A 79 10.84 -21.88 -61.58
N ALA A 80 11.55 -22.76 -62.30
CA ALA A 80 12.18 -23.93 -61.71
C ALA A 80 13.22 -23.51 -60.66
N MET A 81 14.05 -22.53 -60.96
CA MET A 81 15.08 -22.02 -60.04
C MET A 81 14.44 -21.40 -58.78
N ALA A 82 13.38 -20.61 -58.93
CA ALA A 82 12.66 -20.01 -57.81
C ALA A 82 12.01 -21.07 -56.91
N LEU A 83 11.39 -22.10 -57.49
CA LEU A 83 10.78 -23.20 -56.74
C LEU A 83 11.84 -24.02 -55.99
N THR A 84 12.98 -24.30 -56.63
CA THR A 84 14.09 -24.99 -55.98
C THR A 84 14.62 -24.16 -54.83
N MET A 85 14.88 -22.87 -55.03
CA MET A 85 15.39 -21.97 -54.00
C MET A 85 14.43 -21.85 -52.81
N TYR A 86 13.12 -21.78 -53.07
CA TYR A 86 12.08 -21.82 -52.05
C TYR A 86 12.12 -23.14 -51.26
N ALA A 87 12.22 -24.28 -51.94
CA ALA A 87 12.30 -25.59 -51.29
C ALA A 87 13.56 -25.72 -50.40
N THR A 88 14.73 -25.24 -50.87
CA THR A 88 15.96 -25.27 -50.08
C THR A 88 15.88 -24.36 -48.86
N GLN A 89 15.34 -23.15 -49.03
CA GLN A 89 15.20 -22.19 -47.93
C GLN A 89 14.17 -22.66 -46.90
N LYS A 90 13.06 -23.25 -47.36
CA LYS A 90 12.07 -23.90 -46.50
C LYS A 90 12.68 -25.07 -45.72
N SER A 91 13.45 -25.94 -46.37
CA SER A 91 14.09 -27.07 -45.69
C SER A 91 15.09 -26.62 -44.61
N MET A 92 15.81 -25.52 -44.85
CA MET A 92 16.74 -24.95 -43.87
C MET A 92 15.98 -24.35 -42.67
N LEU A 93 14.88 -23.64 -42.92
CA LEU A 93 14.00 -23.14 -41.87
C LEU A 93 13.35 -24.28 -41.08
N ASP A 94 12.89 -25.34 -41.74
CA ASP A 94 12.29 -26.51 -41.09
C ASP A 94 13.34 -27.25 -40.22
N GLN A 95 14.62 -27.32 -40.63
CA GLN A 95 15.71 -27.83 -39.79
C GLN A 95 16.01 -26.94 -38.57
N MET A 96 16.06 -25.62 -38.75
CA MET A 96 16.23 -24.67 -37.64
C MET A 96 15.06 -24.77 -36.64
N ALA A 97 13.83 -24.88 -37.15
CA ALA A 97 12.65 -25.06 -36.33
C ALA A 97 12.73 -26.37 -35.54
N ALA A 98 13.04 -27.50 -36.17
CA ALA A 98 13.16 -28.80 -35.51
C ALA A 98 14.28 -28.86 -34.44
N ALA A 99 15.38 -28.12 -34.64
CA ALA A 99 16.45 -28.01 -33.65
C ALA A 99 16.02 -27.21 -32.40
N SER A 100 15.15 -26.20 -32.57
CA SER A 100 14.64 -25.38 -31.48
C SER A 100 13.36 -25.94 -30.84
N ASP A 101 12.66 -26.85 -31.52
CA ASP A 101 11.36 -27.38 -31.10
C ASP A 101 11.45 -28.20 -29.82
N LYS A 102 12.51 -29.01 -29.63
CA LYS A 102 12.66 -29.82 -28.40
C LYS A 102 12.75 -28.96 -27.12
N THR A 103 13.54 -27.89 -27.14
CA THR A 103 13.76 -27.04 -25.96
C THR A 103 12.52 -26.20 -25.66
N ASN A 104 11.86 -25.68 -26.70
CA ASN A 104 10.65 -24.88 -26.56
C ASN A 104 9.40 -25.72 -26.24
N ALA A 105 9.31 -26.96 -26.76
CA ALA A 105 8.21 -27.87 -26.46
C ALA A 105 8.21 -28.30 -24.98
N MET A 106 9.40 -28.48 -24.39
CA MET A 106 9.53 -28.81 -22.97
C MET A 106 9.07 -27.65 -22.08
N GLY A 107 9.45 -26.40 -22.43
CA GLY A 107 8.94 -25.20 -21.75
C GLY A 107 7.42 -25.04 -21.88
N LYS A 108 6.86 -25.22 -23.09
CA LYS A 108 5.41 -25.18 -23.33
C LYS A 108 4.65 -26.29 -22.62
N ALA A 109 5.23 -27.47 -22.48
CA ALA A 109 4.62 -28.59 -21.77
C ALA A 109 4.56 -28.33 -20.25
N PHE A 110 5.59 -27.70 -19.67
CA PHE A 110 5.57 -27.27 -18.27
C PHE A 110 4.58 -26.12 -18.04
N ASP A 111 4.54 -25.13 -18.92
CA ASP A 111 3.59 -24.02 -18.85
C ASP A 111 2.12 -24.50 -18.99
N ALA A 112 1.88 -25.42 -19.94
CA ALA A 112 0.57 -26.05 -20.12
C ALA A 112 0.16 -26.99 -18.97
N SER A 113 1.11 -27.46 -18.15
CA SER A 113 0.81 -28.31 -17.01
C SER A 113 0.19 -27.54 -15.83
N MET A 114 0.17 -26.19 -15.89
CA MET A 114 -0.34 -25.29 -14.84
C MET A 114 0.17 -25.65 -13.44
N ASN A 115 1.39 -26.20 -13.37
CA ASN A 115 2.00 -26.58 -12.11
C ASN A 115 2.78 -25.37 -11.58
N ASP A 116 2.16 -24.60 -10.70
CA ASP A 116 2.74 -23.37 -10.10
C ASP A 116 4.01 -23.65 -9.26
N ASP A 117 4.34 -24.92 -9.02
CA ASP A 117 5.46 -25.35 -8.19
C ASP A 117 6.83 -25.34 -8.91
N SER A 118 6.86 -25.30 -10.24
CA SER A 118 8.13 -25.36 -10.98
C SER A 118 8.06 -24.68 -12.34
N PHE A 119 9.16 -24.04 -12.76
CA PHE A 119 9.33 -23.53 -14.11
C PHE A 119 10.57 -24.14 -14.76
N TYR A 120 10.51 -24.36 -16.07
CA TYR A 120 11.65 -24.82 -16.84
C TYR A 120 12.48 -23.62 -17.31
N LEU A 121 13.76 -23.59 -16.94
CA LEU A 121 14.72 -22.61 -17.44
C LEU A 121 15.68 -23.28 -18.41
N PRO A 122 15.67 -22.92 -19.71
CA PRO A 122 16.58 -23.48 -20.69
C PRO A 122 18.06 -23.20 -20.34
N PRO A 123 18.98 -24.14 -20.58
CA PRO A 123 20.39 -23.98 -20.25
C PRO A 123 21.05 -22.81 -21.01
N GLU A 124 20.55 -22.44 -22.18
CA GLU A 124 21.07 -21.34 -23.00
C GLU A 124 20.89 -19.97 -22.32
N VAL A 125 19.96 -19.85 -21.37
CA VAL A 125 19.71 -18.60 -20.63
C VAL A 125 20.90 -18.25 -19.72
N PHE A 126 21.66 -19.25 -19.26
CA PHE A 126 22.83 -19.04 -18.40
C PHE A 126 24.04 -18.44 -19.14
N ASP A 127 24.06 -18.52 -20.47
CA ASP A 127 25.10 -17.93 -21.32
C ASP A 127 24.85 -16.46 -21.67
N ASN A 128 23.65 -15.94 -21.37
CA ASN A 128 23.30 -14.54 -21.64
C ASN A 128 24.02 -13.59 -20.64
N GLU A 129 24.76 -12.60 -21.17
CA GLU A 129 25.49 -11.63 -20.35
C GLU A 129 24.60 -10.87 -19.36
N ASP A 130 23.37 -10.52 -19.74
CA ASP A 130 22.43 -9.80 -18.87
C ASP A 130 21.95 -10.69 -17.73
N PHE A 131 21.72 -11.98 -18.00
CA PHE A 131 21.35 -12.96 -16.98
C PHE A 131 22.49 -13.16 -15.98
N GLN A 132 23.73 -13.26 -16.46
CA GLN A 132 24.91 -13.35 -15.60
C GLN A 132 25.12 -12.11 -14.73
N ARG A 133 24.84 -10.91 -15.26
CA ARG A 133 24.86 -9.67 -14.48
C ARG A 133 23.79 -9.66 -13.40
N ALA A 134 22.56 -10.07 -13.74
CA ALA A 134 21.46 -10.16 -12.77
C ALA A 134 21.75 -11.19 -11.67
N MET A 135 22.27 -12.36 -12.04
CA MET A 135 22.59 -13.44 -11.10
C MET A 135 23.57 -13.01 -10.01
N LYS A 136 24.56 -12.15 -10.33
CA LYS A 136 25.49 -11.57 -9.35
C LYS A 136 24.81 -10.72 -8.27
N ASN A 137 23.60 -10.20 -8.50
CA ASN A 137 22.84 -9.42 -7.53
C ASN A 137 21.97 -10.28 -6.59
N PHE A 138 21.72 -11.54 -6.97
CA PHE A 138 20.84 -12.45 -6.24
C PHE A 138 21.57 -13.64 -5.62
N ILE A 139 22.71 -14.05 -6.17
CA ILE A 139 23.54 -15.14 -5.66
C ILE A 139 24.82 -14.55 -5.07
N SER A 140 25.23 -15.04 -3.90
CA SER A 140 26.49 -14.61 -3.29
C SER A 140 27.70 -14.99 -4.16
N PRO A 141 28.83 -14.27 -4.08
CA PRO A 141 30.05 -14.62 -4.83
C PRO A 141 30.55 -16.04 -4.55
N GLU A 142 30.25 -16.59 -3.36
CA GLU A 142 30.58 -17.97 -2.98
C GLU A 142 29.55 -19.02 -3.44
N GLY A 143 28.40 -18.60 -4.01
CA GLY A 143 27.33 -19.50 -4.44
C GLY A 143 26.52 -20.14 -3.31
N LYS A 144 26.74 -19.74 -2.05
CA LYS A 144 26.12 -20.37 -0.86
C LYS A 144 24.85 -19.69 -0.37
N SER A 145 24.55 -18.49 -0.86
CA SER A 145 23.39 -17.72 -0.42
C SER A 145 22.66 -17.19 -1.64
N VAL A 146 21.33 -17.30 -1.61
CA VAL A 146 20.45 -16.75 -2.63
C VAL A 146 19.49 -15.79 -1.96
N ARG A 147 19.29 -14.63 -2.57
CA ARG A 147 18.32 -13.62 -2.17
C ARG A 147 17.15 -13.65 -3.15
N PHE A 148 15.94 -13.62 -2.62
CA PHE A 148 14.72 -13.38 -3.39
C PHE A 148 14.12 -12.04 -2.96
N ILE A 149 13.52 -11.32 -3.92
CA ILE A 149 12.78 -10.09 -3.64
C ILE A 149 11.30 -10.41 -3.85
N ILE A 150 10.53 -10.27 -2.79
CA ILE A 150 9.08 -10.49 -2.80
C ILE A 150 8.42 -9.13 -2.73
N SER A 151 7.70 -8.76 -3.79
CA SER A 151 6.92 -7.53 -3.85
C SER A 151 5.47 -7.81 -3.51
N HIS A 152 4.89 -7.00 -2.63
CA HIS A 152 3.48 -7.09 -2.25
C HIS A 152 2.69 -5.94 -2.85
N GLN A 153 1.42 -6.19 -3.19
CA GLN A 153 0.52 -5.15 -3.68
C GLN A 153 0.02 -4.23 -2.55
N ASN A 154 -0.01 -4.73 -1.31
CA ASN A 154 -0.54 -4.01 -0.14
C ASN A 154 0.60 -3.37 0.66
N ASP A 155 0.27 -2.34 1.44
CA ASP A 155 1.22 -1.64 2.30
C ASP A 155 1.83 -2.59 3.37
N PRO A 156 3.17 -2.74 3.40
CA PRO A 156 3.86 -3.60 4.34
C PRO A 156 3.71 -3.20 5.82
N MET A 157 3.29 -1.96 6.11
CA MET A 157 3.10 -1.45 7.48
C MET A 157 1.74 -1.83 8.08
N THR A 158 0.85 -2.46 7.30
CA THR A 158 -0.50 -2.84 7.75
C THR A 158 -0.50 -4.18 8.50
N PRO A 159 -1.53 -4.45 9.33
CA PRO A 159 -1.72 -5.75 9.97
C PRO A 159 -1.74 -6.92 8.96
N GLU A 160 -2.34 -6.71 7.79
CA GLU A 160 -2.38 -7.70 6.71
C GLU A 160 -0.99 -7.96 6.12
N GLY A 161 -0.20 -6.89 5.87
CA GLY A 161 1.16 -6.98 5.39
C GLY A 161 2.07 -7.73 6.37
N MET A 162 1.94 -7.44 7.66
CA MET A 162 2.67 -8.14 8.73
C MET A 162 2.27 -9.61 8.82
N ALA A 163 0.97 -9.95 8.74
CA ALA A 163 0.50 -11.32 8.87
C ALA A 163 1.07 -12.25 7.78
N ARG A 164 1.29 -11.73 6.57
CA ARG A 164 1.85 -12.50 5.44
C ARG A 164 3.31 -12.89 5.63
N THR A 165 4.09 -12.13 6.38
CA THR A 165 5.54 -12.41 6.59
C THR A 165 5.79 -13.81 7.15
N GLN A 166 4.95 -14.26 8.10
CA GLN A 166 5.08 -15.59 8.69
C GLN A 166 4.69 -16.68 7.70
N ALA A 167 3.64 -16.46 6.90
CA ALA A 167 3.23 -17.39 5.85
C ALA A 167 4.32 -17.56 4.79
N ILE A 168 4.94 -16.46 4.36
CA ILE A 168 6.06 -16.48 3.40
C ILE A 168 7.25 -17.27 3.96
N LYS A 169 7.64 -16.98 5.20
CA LYS A 169 8.75 -17.70 5.85
C LYS A 169 8.45 -19.19 5.98
N ARG A 170 7.21 -19.58 6.32
CA ARG A 170 6.78 -20.98 6.38
C ARG A 170 6.80 -21.64 5.02
N ALA A 171 6.19 -21.02 4.01
CA ALA A 171 6.17 -21.52 2.63
C ALA A 171 7.60 -21.74 2.09
N ALA A 172 8.51 -20.78 2.31
CA ALA A 172 9.91 -20.93 1.94
C ALA A 172 10.62 -22.07 2.70
N THR A 173 10.30 -22.28 3.97
CA THR A 173 10.85 -23.38 4.78
C THR A 173 10.26 -24.73 4.35
N GLU A 174 9.03 -24.76 3.87
CA GLU A 174 8.38 -25.97 3.37
C GLU A 174 8.88 -26.34 1.97
N ALA A 175 9.08 -25.35 1.10
CA ALA A 175 9.56 -25.56 -0.27
C ALA A 175 10.97 -26.17 -0.35
N ILE A 176 11.82 -25.94 0.67
CA ILE A 176 13.17 -26.55 0.70
C ILE A 176 13.17 -27.99 1.23
N LYS A 177 12.09 -28.48 1.85
CA LYS A 177 12.03 -29.85 2.37
C LYS A 177 12.01 -30.86 1.23
N GLY A 178 12.77 -31.94 1.36
CA GLY A 178 12.89 -32.94 0.29
C GLY A 178 13.71 -32.48 -0.91
N THR A 179 14.34 -31.31 -0.84
CA THR A 179 15.29 -30.82 -1.85
C THR A 179 16.73 -30.90 -1.30
N PRO A 180 17.77 -30.81 -2.16
CA PRO A 180 19.15 -30.70 -1.70
C PRO A 180 19.43 -29.51 -0.76
N LEU A 181 18.47 -28.59 -0.63
CA LEU A 181 18.56 -27.38 0.19
C LEU A 181 17.89 -27.52 1.56
N GLU A 182 17.43 -28.70 1.97
CA GLU A 182 16.68 -28.93 3.22
C GLU A 182 17.43 -28.47 4.50
N GLY A 183 18.76 -28.40 4.46
CA GLY A 183 19.60 -27.87 5.55
C GLY A 183 19.84 -26.36 5.53
N SER A 184 19.29 -25.63 4.56
CA SER A 184 19.52 -24.19 4.38
C SER A 184 18.76 -23.36 5.41
N LYS A 185 19.38 -22.27 5.89
CA LYS A 185 18.72 -21.32 6.78
C LYS A 185 17.94 -20.27 5.97
N VAL A 186 16.66 -20.13 6.25
CA VAL A 186 15.78 -19.13 5.61
C VAL A 186 15.66 -17.90 6.50
N TYR A 187 16.12 -16.76 5.97
CA TYR A 187 15.99 -15.45 6.60
C TYR A 187 15.04 -14.57 5.79
N LEU A 188 14.20 -13.81 6.49
CA LEU A 188 13.30 -12.84 5.89
C LEU A 188 13.70 -11.45 6.40
N ALA A 189 13.85 -10.52 5.48
CA ALA A 189 14.18 -9.12 5.77
C ALA A 189 13.28 -8.21 4.92
N GLY A 190 13.18 -6.94 5.32
CA GLY A 190 12.32 -5.94 4.68
C GLY A 190 11.38 -5.27 5.68
N THR A 191 10.70 -4.22 5.22
CA THR A 191 9.88 -3.35 6.09
C THR A 191 8.83 -4.12 6.89
N ALA A 192 8.07 -5.01 6.25
CA ALA A 192 7.03 -5.79 6.93
C ALA A 192 7.60 -6.74 8.00
N ALA A 193 8.75 -7.36 7.73
CA ALA A 193 9.40 -8.27 8.68
C ALA A 193 9.95 -7.50 9.89
N VAL A 194 10.59 -6.34 9.66
CA VAL A 194 11.11 -5.49 10.72
C VAL A 194 9.98 -4.94 11.60
N ILE A 195 8.89 -4.44 11.01
CA ILE A 195 7.75 -3.92 11.79
C ILE A 195 7.09 -5.04 12.58
N LYS A 196 6.97 -6.24 12.01
CA LYS A 196 6.50 -7.41 12.75
C LYS A 196 7.38 -7.70 13.96
N ASP A 197 8.70 -7.76 13.79
CA ASP A 197 9.64 -8.03 14.87
C ASP A 197 9.56 -6.96 15.97
N ILE A 198 9.41 -5.68 15.59
CA ILE A 198 9.21 -4.57 16.53
C ILE A 198 7.89 -4.74 17.29
N ASN A 199 6.80 -5.09 16.61
CA ASN A 199 5.48 -5.25 17.24
C ASN A 199 5.45 -6.44 18.20
N ASP A 200 6.02 -7.58 17.78
CA ASP A 200 6.15 -8.77 18.63
C ASP A 200 7.02 -8.45 19.85
N GLY A 201 8.18 -7.79 19.66
CA GLY A 201 9.06 -7.35 20.75
C GLY A 201 8.35 -6.41 21.73
N ASN A 202 7.64 -5.40 21.21
CA ASN A 202 6.87 -4.46 22.03
C ASN A 202 5.78 -5.15 22.87
N ASN A 203 5.11 -6.18 22.35
CA ASN A 203 4.12 -6.92 23.13
C ASN A 203 4.75 -7.71 24.30
N TYR A 204 5.88 -8.37 24.07
CA TYR A 204 6.60 -9.07 25.13
C TYR A 204 7.16 -8.11 26.17
N ASP A 205 7.81 -7.04 25.72
CA ASP A 205 8.39 -6.03 26.59
C ASP A 205 7.31 -5.33 27.43
N LEU A 206 6.16 -4.99 26.82
CA LEU A 206 5.03 -4.39 27.52
C LEU A 206 4.46 -5.33 28.60
N LEU A 207 4.32 -6.62 28.28
CA LEU A 207 3.82 -7.61 29.23
C LEU A 207 4.80 -7.81 30.39
N ILE A 208 6.09 -7.93 30.10
CA ILE A 208 7.14 -8.07 31.12
C ILE A 208 7.18 -6.81 31.99
N ALA A 209 7.19 -5.61 31.39
CA ALA A 209 7.22 -4.35 32.09
C ALA A 209 5.97 -4.16 32.97
N ALA A 210 4.78 -4.43 32.46
CA ALA A 210 3.54 -4.30 33.22
C ALA A 210 3.50 -5.26 34.41
N ILE A 211 3.82 -6.55 34.20
CA ILE A 211 3.85 -7.54 35.29
C ILE A 211 4.93 -7.20 36.32
N ALA A 212 6.14 -6.86 35.87
CA ALA A 212 7.25 -6.52 36.76
C ALA A 212 6.92 -5.28 37.60
N ALA A 213 6.36 -4.25 36.98
CA ALA A 213 6.06 -3.00 37.67
C ALA A 213 4.84 -3.13 38.60
N LEU A 214 3.77 -3.84 38.21
CA LEU A 214 2.66 -4.16 39.11
C LEU A 214 3.12 -5.02 40.29
N SER A 215 4.01 -5.98 40.06
CA SER A 215 4.61 -6.81 41.13
C SER A 215 5.49 -5.99 42.07
N LEU A 216 6.27 -5.05 41.53
CA LEU A 216 7.09 -4.14 42.33
C LEU A 216 6.23 -3.20 43.18
N ILE A 217 5.20 -2.58 42.61
CA ILE A 217 4.24 -1.74 43.34
C ILE A 217 3.54 -2.57 44.43
N PHE A 218 3.13 -3.81 44.11
CA PHE A 218 2.55 -4.72 45.09
C PHE A 218 3.48 -5.00 46.26
N LEU A 219 4.77 -5.29 46.00
CA LEU A 219 5.77 -5.55 47.03
C LEU A 219 6.03 -4.33 47.92
N ILE A 220 6.20 -3.15 47.31
CA ILE A 220 6.37 -1.89 48.05
C ILE A 220 5.14 -1.63 48.93
N MET A 221 3.93 -1.81 48.39
CA MET A 221 2.70 -1.58 49.12
C MET A 221 2.48 -2.61 50.24
N LEU A 222 2.87 -3.87 50.01
CA LEU A 222 2.87 -4.91 51.02
C LEU A 222 3.84 -4.56 52.16
N ASN A 223 5.01 -3.99 51.86
CA ASN A 223 5.97 -3.57 52.88
C ASN A 223 5.46 -2.36 53.69
N ILE A 224 4.88 -1.35 53.02
CA ILE A 224 4.33 -0.15 53.67
C ILE A 224 3.10 -0.51 54.52
N THR A 225 2.12 -1.20 53.93
CA THR A 225 0.81 -1.41 54.58
C THR A 225 0.81 -2.65 55.48
N ARG A 226 1.76 -3.59 55.28
CA ARG A 226 1.81 -4.91 55.93
C ARG A 226 0.50 -5.71 55.82
N SER A 227 -0.34 -5.40 54.84
CA SER A 227 -1.62 -6.03 54.57
C SER A 227 -1.71 -6.38 53.09
N ALA A 228 -1.89 -7.67 52.78
CA ALA A 228 -2.00 -8.16 51.41
C ALA A 228 -3.29 -7.67 50.72
N ILE A 229 -4.38 -7.52 51.48
CA ILE A 229 -5.68 -7.10 50.96
C ILE A 229 -5.64 -5.63 50.54
N ALA A 230 -5.05 -4.77 51.38
CA ALA A 230 -4.86 -3.37 51.01
C ALA A 230 -3.97 -3.22 49.78
N ALA A 231 -2.86 -3.96 49.73
CA ALA A 231 -1.97 -3.95 48.58
C ALA A 231 -2.68 -4.39 47.29
N LEU A 232 -3.50 -5.45 47.35
CA LEU A 232 -4.26 -5.95 46.21
C LEU A 232 -5.30 -4.94 45.70
N VAL A 233 -6.04 -4.29 46.60
CA VAL A 233 -7.04 -3.27 46.23
C VAL A 233 -6.37 -2.12 45.48
N ILE A 234 -5.23 -1.65 45.96
CA ILE A 234 -4.55 -0.50 45.36
C ILE A 234 -3.98 -0.88 44.00
N VAL A 235 -3.32 -2.03 43.88
CA VAL A 235 -2.81 -2.52 42.59
C VAL A 235 -3.96 -2.77 41.61
N GLY A 236 -5.06 -3.34 42.08
CA GLY A 236 -6.28 -3.53 41.30
C GLY A 236 -6.90 -2.20 40.83
N SER A 237 -6.84 -1.16 41.66
CA SER A 237 -7.31 0.18 41.31
C SER A 237 -6.47 0.81 40.19
N VAL A 238 -5.14 0.60 40.20
CA VAL A 238 -4.23 1.03 39.13
C VAL A 238 -4.48 0.22 37.85
N ALA A 239 -4.65 -1.09 37.96
CA ALA A 239 -4.98 -1.93 36.81
C ALA A 239 -6.33 -1.53 36.18
N ALA A 240 -7.31 -1.19 37.02
CA ALA A 240 -8.61 -0.70 36.57
C ALA A 240 -8.50 0.67 35.88
N SER A 241 -7.66 1.60 36.36
CA SER A 241 -7.45 2.89 35.68
C SER A 241 -6.68 2.72 34.36
N LEU A 242 -5.69 1.83 34.29
CA LEU A 242 -5.05 1.47 33.02
C LEU A 242 -6.06 0.89 32.01
N GLY A 243 -6.88 -0.07 32.45
CA GLY A 243 -7.91 -0.67 31.59
C GLY A 243 -8.95 0.35 31.13
N ALA A 244 -9.38 1.24 32.02
CA ALA A 244 -10.31 2.31 31.70
C ALA A 244 -9.70 3.34 30.73
N SER A 245 -8.43 3.71 30.88
CA SER A 245 -7.74 4.62 29.97
C SER A 245 -7.66 4.06 28.55
N VAL A 246 -7.24 2.80 28.41
CA VAL A 246 -7.16 2.12 27.11
C VAL A 246 -8.56 1.98 26.50
N GLY A 247 -9.56 1.59 27.30
CA GLY A 247 -10.95 1.47 26.84
C GLY A 247 -11.56 2.82 26.41
N LEU A 248 -11.32 3.88 27.17
CA LEU A 248 -11.75 5.25 26.83
C LEU A 248 -11.08 5.75 25.55
N SER A 249 -9.80 5.44 25.36
CA SER A 249 -9.09 5.81 24.13
C SER A 249 -9.60 5.07 22.90
N VAL A 250 -9.84 3.76 23.02
CA VAL A 250 -10.48 2.96 21.97
C VAL A 250 -11.86 3.51 21.63
N LEU A 251 -12.66 3.87 22.63
CA LEU A 251 -13.97 4.49 22.41
C LEU A 251 -13.85 5.85 21.69
N LEU A 252 -12.96 6.72 22.15
CA LEU A 252 -12.82 8.06 21.58
C LEU A 252 -12.28 8.04 20.15
N TRP A 253 -11.21 7.28 19.89
CA TRP A 253 -10.53 7.30 18.59
C TRP A 253 -11.20 6.38 17.57
N GLN A 254 -11.53 5.14 17.94
CA GLN A 254 -12.11 4.20 16.98
C GLN A 254 -13.61 4.44 16.74
N HIS A 255 -14.39 4.71 17.79
CA HIS A 255 -15.85 4.83 17.64
C HIS A 255 -16.32 6.26 17.36
N LEU A 256 -15.64 7.27 17.91
CA LEU A 256 -16.04 8.67 17.72
C LEU A 256 -15.35 9.31 16.50
N ILE A 257 -14.03 9.14 16.37
CA ILE A 257 -13.23 9.80 15.33
C ILE A 257 -13.05 8.89 14.09
N GLY A 258 -13.16 7.57 14.24
CA GLY A 258 -13.01 6.59 13.16
C GLY A 258 -11.56 6.33 12.74
N ILE A 259 -10.58 6.65 13.59
CA ILE A 259 -9.15 6.48 13.32
C ILE A 259 -8.62 5.35 14.20
N GLU A 260 -7.88 4.43 13.59
CA GLU A 260 -7.23 3.35 14.33
C GLU A 260 -6.15 3.89 15.28
N LEU A 261 -6.04 3.26 16.46
CA LEU A 261 -4.99 3.60 17.40
C LEU A 261 -3.65 3.10 16.88
N HIS A 262 -2.67 3.97 16.93
CA HIS A 262 -1.29 3.57 16.67
C HIS A 262 -0.79 2.65 17.80
N TRP A 263 -0.07 1.58 17.47
CA TRP A 263 0.43 0.57 18.43
C TRP A 263 1.25 1.19 19.58
N LEU A 264 1.99 2.26 19.30
CA LEU A 264 2.77 3.02 20.29
C LEU A 264 1.90 3.66 21.39
N VAL A 265 0.64 3.99 21.10
CA VAL A 265 -0.27 4.66 22.05
C VAL A 265 -0.52 3.77 23.26
N LEU A 266 -0.74 2.48 23.03
CA LEU A 266 -0.97 1.52 24.11
C LEU A 266 0.27 1.42 25.01
N SER A 267 1.45 1.21 24.41
CA SER A 267 2.70 1.07 25.16
C SER A 267 3.03 2.31 25.99
N MET A 268 2.95 3.50 25.38
CA MET A 268 3.26 4.75 26.08
C MET A 268 2.26 5.05 27.19
N SER A 269 0.97 4.80 26.94
CA SER A 269 -0.07 5.03 27.94
C SER A 269 0.11 4.14 29.15
N VAL A 270 0.37 2.84 28.95
CA VAL A 270 0.63 1.90 30.05
C VAL A 270 1.84 2.34 30.87
N ILE A 271 2.96 2.68 30.23
CA ILE A 271 4.20 3.08 30.92
C ILE A 271 3.97 4.35 31.75
N VAL A 272 3.37 5.39 31.15
CA VAL A 272 3.17 6.68 31.83
C VAL A 272 2.13 6.58 32.94
N LEU A 273 0.99 5.92 32.69
CA LEU A 273 -0.05 5.74 33.71
C LEU A 273 0.45 4.92 34.89
N LEU A 274 1.26 3.90 34.62
CA LEU A 274 1.83 3.08 35.67
C LEU A 274 2.87 3.87 36.48
N ALA A 275 3.72 4.68 35.82
CA ALA A 275 4.66 5.57 36.50
C ALA A 275 3.94 6.56 37.43
N VAL A 276 2.89 7.23 36.94
CA VAL A 276 2.11 8.17 37.74
C VAL A 276 1.34 7.47 38.87
N GLY A 277 0.78 6.30 38.60
CA GLY A 277 0.08 5.50 39.60
C GLY A 277 1.00 5.04 40.74
N ALA A 278 2.28 4.78 40.43
CA ALA A 278 3.28 4.35 41.39
C ALA A 278 3.66 5.46 42.39
N ASP A 279 3.64 6.73 42.01
CA ASP A 279 4.09 7.82 42.87
C ASP A 279 3.03 8.24 43.90
N TYR A 280 1.76 8.33 43.50
CA TYR A 280 0.74 8.97 44.34
C TYR A 280 -0.06 8.02 45.23
N ASN A 281 -0.31 6.78 44.80
CA ASN A 281 -1.09 5.82 45.59
C ASN A 281 -0.38 5.42 46.91
N PRO A 282 0.94 5.14 46.92
CA PRO A 282 1.65 4.84 48.16
C PRO A 282 1.72 6.02 49.13
N LEU A 283 1.87 7.25 48.65
CA LEU A 283 1.92 8.46 49.49
C LEU A 283 0.61 8.67 50.25
N LEU A 284 -0.52 8.51 49.56
CA LEU A 284 -1.85 8.64 50.18
C LEU A 284 -2.05 7.59 51.28
N VAL A 285 -1.60 6.35 51.03
CA VAL A 285 -1.74 5.24 51.98
C VAL A 285 -0.79 5.39 53.17
N SER A 286 0.44 5.88 52.95
CA SER A 286 1.36 6.20 54.05
C SER A 286 0.73 7.24 54.98
N ARG A 287 0.14 8.31 54.44
CA ARG A 287 -0.57 9.30 55.27
C ARG A 287 -1.81 8.75 55.95
N LEU A 288 -2.57 7.90 55.27
CA LEU A 288 -3.71 7.22 55.88
C LEU A 288 -3.27 6.35 57.07
N LYS A 289 -2.14 5.66 56.94
CA LYS A 289 -1.55 4.84 58.00
C LYS A 289 -1.04 5.68 59.18
N GLU A 290 -0.53 6.88 58.92
CA GLU A 290 -0.06 7.78 59.99
C GLU A 290 -1.22 8.35 60.82
N GLU A 291 -2.33 8.72 60.17
CA GLU A 291 -3.54 9.24 60.83
C GLU A 291 -4.43 8.14 61.44
N LEU A 292 -4.09 6.87 61.21
CA LEU A 292 -4.85 5.70 61.65
C LEU A 292 -5.03 5.61 63.18
N HIS A 293 -4.15 6.28 63.94
CA HIS A 293 -4.23 6.39 65.41
C HIS A 293 -5.49 7.14 65.89
N ALA A 294 -6.06 8.02 65.07
CA ALA A 294 -7.28 8.78 65.37
C ALA A 294 -8.59 8.01 65.09
N GLY A 295 -8.49 6.76 64.62
CA GLY A 295 -9.62 5.92 64.20
C GLY A 295 -9.86 5.95 62.69
N ILE A 296 -10.39 4.85 62.13
CA ILE A 296 -10.46 4.59 60.67
C ILE A 296 -11.23 5.70 59.92
N ASN A 297 -12.41 6.08 60.40
CA ASN A 297 -13.24 7.07 59.70
C ASN A 297 -12.62 8.48 59.77
N THR A 298 -12.07 8.85 60.93
CA THR A 298 -11.38 10.13 61.12
C THR A 298 -10.10 10.20 60.29
N ALA A 299 -9.35 9.11 60.22
CA ALA A 299 -8.14 9.01 59.41
C ALA A 299 -8.45 9.21 57.92
N ILE A 300 -9.47 8.52 57.38
CA ILE A 300 -9.87 8.69 55.98
C ILE A 300 -10.30 10.13 55.69
N ILE A 301 -11.15 10.72 56.53
CA ILE A 301 -11.63 12.11 56.32
C ILE A 301 -10.47 13.10 56.39
N ARG A 302 -9.58 12.97 57.38
CA ARG A 302 -8.45 13.89 57.56
C ARG A 302 -7.39 13.72 56.47
N THR A 303 -7.10 12.49 56.07
CA THR A 303 -6.19 12.22 54.95
C THR A 303 -6.77 12.74 53.64
N VAL A 304 -8.02 12.42 53.29
CA VAL A 304 -8.65 12.91 52.06
C VAL A 304 -8.76 14.44 52.06
N GLY A 305 -9.10 15.05 53.19
CA GLY A 305 -9.17 16.51 53.31
C GLY A 305 -7.82 17.21 53.18
N ALA A 306 -6.73 16.60 53.68
CA ALA A 306 -5.39 17.20 53.67
C ALA A 306 -4.59 16.92 52.40
N THR A 307 -4.64 15.69 51.88
CA THR A 307 -3.82 15.27 50.71
C THR A 307 -4.64 15.15 49.43
N GLY A 308 -5.97 15.07 49.52
CA GLY A 308 -6.84 14.95 48.36
C GLY A 308 -6.73 16.16 47.43
N SER A 309 -6.80 17.38 47.96
CA SER A 309 -6.73 18.61 47.15
C SER A 309 -5.42 18.74 46.38
N VAL A 310 -4.28 18.40 47.01
CA VAL A 310 -2.95 18.42 46.38
C VAL A 310 -2.82 17.32 45.33
N ALA A 311 -3.31 16.12 45.60
CA ALA A 311 -3.27 15.02 44.65
C ALA A 311 -4.18 15.29 43.43
N THR A 312 -5.38 15.85 43.66
CA THR A 312 -6.31 16.17 42.57
C THR A 312 -5.83 17.35 41.73
N SER A 313 -5.21 18.37 42.33
CA SER A 313 -4.68 19.50 41.57
C SER A 313 -3.48 19.09 40.72
N ALA A 314 -2.55 18.30 41.26
CA ALA A 314 -1.45 17.74 40.50
C ALA A 314 -1.93 16.84 39.35
N GLY A 315 -2.89 15.95 39.63
CA GLY A 315 -3.50 15.09 38.61
C GLY A 315 -4.21 15.87 37.49
N LEU A 316 -4.93 16.94 37.83
CA LEU A 316 -5.58 17.82 36.85
C LEU A 316 -4.58 18.57 35.97
N VAL A 317 -3.55 19.17 36.58
CA VAL A 317 -2.49 19.87 35.82
C VAL A 317 -1.85 18.90 34.85
N PHE A 318 -1.46 17.71 35.31
CA PHE A 318 -0.83 16.72 34.44
C PHE A 318 -1.78 16.24 33.33
N ALA A 319 -3.04 15.93 33.66
CA ALA A 319 -4.04 15.53 32.68
C ALA A 319 -4.26 16.61 31.60
N PHE A 320 -4.42 17.88 31.97
CA PHE A 320 -4.58 18.97 31.00
C PHE A 320 -3.33 19.18 30.15
N THR A 321 -2.13 19.06 30.72
CA THR A 321 -0.90 19.16 29.92
C THR A 321 -0.81 18.05 28.87
N MET A 322 -1.23 16.83 29.18
CA MET A 322 -1.24 15.72 28.23
C MET A 322 -2.36 15.89 27.19
N ILE A 323 -3.55 16.34 27.60
CA ILE A 323 -4.66 16.63 26.67
C ILE A 323 -4.29 17.77 25.70
N SER A 324 -3.49 18.75 26.11
CA SER A 324 -3.01 19.83 25.24
C SER A 324 -2.27 19.31 24.00
N MET A 325 -1.62 18.14 24.10
CA MET A 325 -0.96 17.50 22.96
C MET A 325 -1.93 17.09 21.84
N ALA A 326 -3.25 17.09 22.11
CA ALA A 326 -4.29 16.87 21.10
C ALA A 326 -4.28 17.91 19.97
N VAL A 327 -3.69 19.09 20.21
CA VAL A 327 -3.56 20.18 19.22
C VAL A 327 -2.44 19.89 18.22
N SER A 328 -1.60 18.87 18.45
CA SER A 328 -0.50 18.53 17.55
C SER A 328 -1.01 17.99 16.21
N ASP A 329 -0.40 18.45 15.11
CA ASP A 329 -0.65 17.92 13.77
C ASP A 329 -0.28 16.44 13.63
N LEU A 330 0.60 15.94 14.50
CA LEU A 330 0.97 14.52 14.52
C LEU A 330 -0.06 13.71 15.31
N THR A 331 -0.93 13.00 14.60
CA THR A 331 -2.01 12.18 15.16
C THR A 331 -1.55 11.22 16.25
N VAL A 332 -0.34 10.65 16.12
CA VAL A 332 0.26 9.76 17.13
C VAL A 332 0.45 10.48 18.46
N ILE A 333 0.94 11.72 18.45
CA ILE A 333 1.15 12.52 19.67
C ILE A 333 -0.20 12.92 20.29
N ALA A 334 -1.16 13.33 19.45
CA ALA A 334 -2.51 13.64 19.90
C ALA A 334 -3.19 12.43 20.56
N GLN A 335 -3.04 11.23 19.97
CA GLN A 335 -3.55 9.98 20.53
C GLN A 335 -2.91 9.65 21.89
N ILE A 336 -1.58 9.75 22.00
CA ILE A 336 -0.87 9.49 23.26
C ILE A 336 -1.34 10.45 24.36
N GLY A 337 -1.34 11.75 24.08
CA GLY A 337 -1.68 12.77 25.07
C GLY A 337 -3.12 12.68 25.56
N THR A 338 -4.08 12.49 24.64
CA THR A 338 -5.50 12.33 24.98
C THR A 338 -5.76 11.05 25.78
N THR A 339 -5.12 9.94 25.42
CA THR A 339 -5.27 8.66 26.13
C THR A 339 -4.79 8.76 27.57
N ILE A 340 -3.57 9.27 27.76
CA ILE A 340 -2.97 9.46 29.07
C ILE A 340 -3.80 10.45 29.89
N GLY A 341 -4.15 11.60 29.30
CA GLY A 341 -4.95 12.62 29.95
C GLY A 341 -6.30 12.12 30.45
N MET A 342 -7.07 11.44 29.61
CA MET A 342 -8.34 10.82 30.02
C MET A 342 -8.15 9.74 31.08
N GLY A 343 -7.09 8.92 30.95
CA GLY A 343 -6.73 7.91 31.94
C GLY A 343 -6.46 8.52 33.32
N LEU A 344 -5.73 9.62 33.36
CA LEU A 344 -5.42 10.36 34.59
C LEU A 344 -6.64 11.04 35.20
N LEU A 345 -7.54 11.59 34.38
CA LEU A 345 -8.82 12.12 34.87
C LEU A 345 -9.66 11.02 35.50
N PHE A 346 -9.74 9.85 34.85
CA PHE A 346 -10.44 8.69 35.39
C PHE A 346 -9.80 8.19 36.69
N ASP A 347 -8.47 8.07 36.73
CA ASP A 347 -7.74 7.69 37.95
C ASP A 347 -7.98 8.69 39.09
N THR A 348 -7.92 9.99 38.81
CA THR A 348 -8.05 11.05 39.81
C THR A 348 -9.47 11.13 40.38
N PHE A 349 -10.49 11.18 39.51
CA PHE A 349 -11.87 11.40 39.93
C PHE A 349 -12.62 10.13 40.31
N VAL A 350 -12.47 9.05 39.54
CA VAL A 350 -13.24 7.83 39.75
C VAL A 350 -12.49 6.93 40.72
N VAL A 351 -11.23 6.63 40.43
CA VAL A 351 -10.49 5.64 41.20
C VAL A 351 -10.06 6.20 42.56
N ARG A 352 -9.33 7.32 42.57
CA ARG A 352 -8.74 7.87 43.80
C ARG A 352 -9.73 8.62 44.66
N ALA A 353 -10.63 9.43 44.09
CA ALA A 353 -11.58 10.21 44.88
C ALA A 353 -12.81 9.40 45.34
N LEU A 354 -13.27 8.43 44.55
CA LEU A 354 -14.48 7.67 44.85
C LEU A 354 -14.18 6.22 45.27
N MET A 355 -13.47 5.47 44.45
CA MET A 355 -13.32 4.02 44.60
C MET A 355 -12.42 3.65 45.80
N THR A 356 -11.24 4.24 45.92
CA THR A 356 -10.27 3.92 46.99
C THR A 356 -10.80 4.22 48.40
N PRO A 357 -11.40 5.40 48.69
CA PRO A 357 -11.96 5.67 50.02
C PRO A 357 -13.18 4.79 50.31
N SER A 358 -14.04 4.55 49.33
CA SER A 358 -15.22 3.69 49.51
C SER A 358 -14.85 2.25 49.84
N ILE A 359 -13.86 1.69 49.13
CA ILE A 359 -13.36 0.34 49.40
C ILE A 359 -12.67 0.28 50.76
N ALA A 360 -11.90 1.31 51.14
CA ALA A 360 -11.26 1.39 52.45
C ALA A 360 -12.28 1.41 53.61
N VAL A 361 -13.39 2.15 53.46
CA VAL A 361 -14.49 2.18 54.44
C VAL A 361 -15.20 0.82 54.50
N LEU A 362 -15.50 0.22 53.34
CA LEU A 362 -16.29 -1.01 53.25
C LEU A 362 -15.54 -2.24 53.77
N LEU A 363 -14.23 -2.33 53.52
CA LEU A 363 -13.39 -3.40 54.07
C LEU A 363 -12.93 -3.13 55.52
N GLY A 364 -12.96 -1.88 55.99
CA GLY A 364 -12.75 -1.49 57.38
C GLY A 364 -11.58 -2.21 58.08
N ARG A 365 -11.89 -3.16 58.96
CA ARG A 365 -10.89 -3.91 59.75
C ARG A 365 -10.12 -4.97 58.95
N TRP A 366 -10.72 -5.51 57.90
CA TRP A 366 -10.09 -6.52 57.03
C TRP A 366 -9.03 -5.90 56.13
N PHE A 367 -9.20 -4.63 55.76
CA PHE A 367 -8.24 -3.87 54.97
C PHE A 367 -6.86 -3.79 55.66
N TRP A 368 -6.81 -3.74 56.99
CA TRP A 368 -5.58 -3.52 57.76
C TRP A 368 -5.03 -4.78 58.48
N ARG A 369 -5.63 -5.96 58.27
CA ARG A 369 -5.19 -7.21 58.93
C ARG A 369 -3.77 -7.56 58.45
N PRO A 370 -2.77 -7.75 59.35
CA PRO A 370 -2.86 -8.15 60.76
C PRO A 370 -2.73 -7.02 61.79
N HIS A 371 -2.61 -5.75 61.39
CA HIS A 371 -2.55 -4.63 62.33
C HIS A 371 -3.94 -4.41 62.96
N GLN A 372 -4.06 -4.58 64.27
CA GLN A 372 -5.32 -4.36 64.99
C GLN A 372 -5.58 -2.86 65.12
N VAL A 373 -6.21 -2.28 64.10
CA VAL A 373 -6.61 -0.87 64.08
C VAL A 373 -7.89 -0.69 64.89
N ARG A 374 -7.86 0.23 65.86
CA ARG A 374 -9.04 0.54 66.68
C ARG A 374 -10.06 1.35 65.85
N PRO A 375 -11.36 1.00 65.87
CA PRO A 375 -12.39 1.75 65.15
C PRO A 375 -12.67 3.14 65.74
N ARG A 376 -12.32 3.38 67.01
CA ARG A 376 -12.54 4.63 67.72
C ARG A 376 -11.24 5.16 68.33
N PRO A 377 -11.02 6.49 68.33
CA PRO A 377 -9.90 7.09 69.04
C PRO A 377 -9.96 6.78 70.54
N ILE A 378 -8.80 6.80 71.19
CA ILE A 378 -8.72 6.70 72.65
C ILE A 378 -9.44 7.94 73.21
N PRO A 379 -10.43 7.79 74.12
CA PRO A 379 -11.06 8.95 74.76
C PRO A 379 -9.98 9.82 75.41
N GLN A 380 -9.77 11.03 74.90
CA GLN A 380 -8.98 12.02 75.60
C GLN A 380 -9.86 12.68 76.66
N PRO A 381 -9.39 12.81 77.92
CA PRO A 381 -10.10 13.59 78.92
C PRO A 381 -10.34 15.01 78.42
N TRP A 382 -11.51 15.57 78.70
CA TRP A 382 -11.81 16.97 78.39
C TRP A 382 -10.76 17.87 79.02
N PRO A 383 -10.24 18.92 78.33
CA PRO A 383 -9.27 19.83 78.93
C PRO A 383 -9.90 20.47 80.18
N SER A 384 -9.32 20.18 81.34
CA SER A 384 -9.70 20.81 82.60
C SER A 384 -9.44 22.32 82.49
N PRO A 385 -10.38 23.19 82.90
CA PRO A 385 -10.10 24.62 82.94
C PRO A 385 -8.88 24.85 83.85
N THR A 386 -7.87 25.54 83.32
CA THR A 386 -6.67 25.96 84.07
C THR A 386 -7.13 26.66 85.34
N PRO A 387 -6.67 26.26 86.54
CA PRO A 387 -7.04 26.96 87.77
C PRO A 387 -6.67 28.44 87.62
N SER A 388 -7.65 29.32 87.76
CA SER A 388 -7.43 30.77 87.78
C SER A 388 -6.38 31.08 88.84
N GLN A 389 -5.25 31.68 88.43
CA GLN A 389 -4.26 32.17 89.38
C GLN A 389 -4.95 33.15 90.35
N PRO A 390 -4.68 33.06 91.66
CA PRO A 390 -5.24 34.00 92.61
C PRO A 390 -4.73 35.40 92.27
N THR A 391 -5.66 36.33 92.04
CA THR A 391 -5.39 37.75 91.85
C THR A 391 -4.69 38.28 93.10
N THR A 392 -3.39 38.54 92.98
CA THR A 392 -2.63 39.29 94.00
C THR A 392 -3.22 40.69 94.06
N ASN A 393 -3.94 40.99 95.15
CA ASN A 393 -4.48 42.31 95.42
C ASN A 393 -3.32 43.31 95.52
N LEU A 394 -3.19 44.18 94.51
CA LEU A 394 -2.39 45.39 94.57
C LEU A 394 -3.08 46.35 95.54
N THR A 395 -2.67 46.34 96.80
CA THR A 395 -3.00 47.40 97.74
C THR A 395 -2.32 48.68 97.30
N THR A 396 -3.13 49.62 96.82
CA THR A 396 -2.80 51.02 96.60
C THR A 396 -2.39 51.66 97.92
N SER A 397 -1.12 52.07 98.04
CA SER A 397 -0.67 53.05 99.02
C SER A 397 -0.30 54.33 98.29
N THR A 398 -1.16 55.33 98.40
CA THR A 398 -0.89 56.77 98.25
C THR A 398 -1.57 57.47 99.43
N PRO A 399 -1.17 58.69 99.84
CA PRO A 399 -0.32 59.67 99.17
C PRO A 399 1.09 59.83 99.75
#